data_AF-A0A9E2IK65-F1
#
_entry.id   AF-A0A9E2IK65-F1
#
_cell.length_a   1.000
_cell.length_b   1.000
_cell.length_c   1.000
_cell.angle_alpha   90.00
_cell.angle_beta   90.00
_cell.angle_gamma   90.00
#
_symmetry.space_group_name_H-M   'P 1'
#
loop_
_entity.id
_entity.type
_entity.pdbx_description
1 polymer ?
#
loop_
_entity_poly.entity_id
_entity_poly.type
_entity_poly.pdbx_seq_one_letter_code
_entity_poly.pdbx_strand_id
1 'polypeptide(L)'
;MNLVTEKWVPVVRMDGKPDFASLMQIFAEGDTFADLSVRPHERVALMRLLICIVQAALDGPKGKDEWKTAPDKLPAASKKYLEQWKGSFELFDKDKPFLQIVGLSVKEKRAKSNVKTKIKNKVKVTGKVDSPDLLTPISKLDIALATGNKSTLFDHYAGIDSERILDEKQIAIGLITYQNFSASGRIGIVIWDRVESPGKGASFPAPGIDKLMLHTFLRGKNILHTIALNLLTKDIAARHYGKSDVWGRPVWEMFPHGYSDDDALNNATRTYLGRLVPISRSIKIRRKEQDMILANGFKYPLSAESFYETSATIKISRNKRIMLKVSSNAIWRELSAITVRNISDNSGARGPRALENLPNGDFDIWCGGIEWNVNGGYINSAESVYTISSKMLTEEGRLLYEDSVRDAEVLSKKVGRAVEEYRKNIDGFWEARVDPKKNKDAFKIEYALHAKVTRAYWTAVEKQRYLLTACVDAFGTDGLEPARQVWGKALHKAARDAYTVACGQETPRQIRAFALGWKKLFAEKKAVDVNEEQNTDGGEE
;
A
#
# COMPACT_ATOMS: atom_id res chain seq x y z
N MET A 1 3.07 18.91 -22.92
CA MET A 1 3.44 17.52 -22.66
C MET A 1 2.26 16.60 -22.95
N ASN A 2 2.40 15.81 -24.01
CA ASN A 2 1.53 14.67 -24.32
C ASN A 2 2.12 13.38 -23.73
N LEU A 3 1.39 12.72 -22.84
CA LEU A 3 1.86 11.54 -22.12
C LEU A 3 2.07 10.29 -23.01
N VAL A 4 1.49 10.28 -24.21
CA VAL A 4 1.63 9.19 -25.19
C VAL A 4 2.99 9.24 -25.87
N THR A 5 3.43 10.43 -26.30
CA THR A 5 4.60 10.59 -27.16
C THR A 5 5.83 11.08 -26.43
N GLU A 6 5.67 11.88 -25.37
CA GLU A 6 6.80 12.46 -24.63
C GLU A 6 7.23 11.56 -23.47
N LYS A 7 8.53 11.55 -23.15
CA LYS A 7 9.11 10.69 -22.12
C LYS A 7 8.90 11.26 -20.72
N TRP A 8 8.10 10.59 -19.89
CA TRP A 8 7.77 11.08 -18.54
C TRP A 8 7.75 10.00 -17.45
N VAL A 9 7.60 8.72 -17.81
CA VAL A 9 7.55 7.61 -16.86
C VAL A 9 8.97 7.18 -16.50
N PRO A 10 9.39 7.25 -15.22
CA PRO A 10 10.70 6.77 -14.80
C PRO A 10 10.77 5.24 -14.86
N VAL A 11 11.77 4.72 -15.56
CA VAL A 11 11.99 3.29 -15.80
C VAL A 11 13.45 2.92 -15.56
N VAL A 12 13.69 1.63 -15.35
CA VAL A 12 15.02 1.03 -15.36
C VAL A 12 15.16 0.22 -16.65
N ARG A 13 16.21 0.46 -17.43
CA ARG A 13 16.53 -0.33 -18.63
C ARG A 13 17.03 -1.72 -18.24
N MET A 14 17.07 -2.65 -19.21
CA MET A 14 17.62 -4.00 -18.98
C MET A 14 19.09 -4.01 -18.53
N ASP A 15 19.87 -2.94 -18.82
CA ASP A 15 21.25 -2.78 -18.35
C ASP A 15 21.36 -2.15 -16.94
N GLY A 16 20.23 -1.95 -16.25
CA GLY A 16 20.15 -1.38 -14.91
C GLY A 16 20.21 0.15 -14.84
N LYS A 17 20.33 0.85 -15.98
CA LYS A 17 20.39 2.31 -15.99
C LYS A 17 19.00 2.94 -15.90
N PRO A 18 18.85 4.07 -15.17
CA PRO A 18 17.61 4.84 -15.18
C PRO A 18 17.39 5.51 -16.54
N ASP A 19 16.14 5.57 -16.97
CA ASP A 19 15.70 6.28 -18.18
C ASP A 19 14.26 6.79 -17.98
N PHE A 20 13.73 7.53 -18.96
CA PHE A 20 12.32 7.89 -19.05
C PHE A 20 11.71 7.32 -20.33
N ALA A 21 10.49 6.82 -20.22
CA ALA A 21 9.70 6.32 -21.34
C ALA A 21 8.38 7.11 -21.49
N SER A 22 7.88 7.17 -22.72
CA SER A 22 6.49 7.57 -22.99
C SER A 22 5.55 6.37 -22.85
N LEU A 23 4.23 6.59 -22.80
CA LEU A 23 3.29 5.45 -22.81
C LEU A 23 3.44 4.61 -24.08
N MET A 24 3.68 5.24 -25.24
CA MET A 24 3.89 4.51 -26.50
C MET A 24 5.13 3.61 -26.42
N GLN A 25 6.25 4.10 -25.88
CA GLN A 25 7.47 3.30 -25.73
C GLN A 25 7.31 2.14 -24.74
N ILE A 26 6.58 2.34 -23.63
CA ILE A 26 6.32 1.26 -22.67
C ILE A 26 5.63 0.07 -23.33
N PHE A 27 4.70 0.30 -24.27
CA PHE A 27 3.97 -0.78 -24.93
C PHE A 27 4.66 -1.30 -26.20
N ALA A 28 5.35 -0.44 -26.95
CA ALA A 28 6.02 -0.83 -28.20
C ALA A 28 7.42 -1.43 -27.98
N GLU A 29 8.15 -0.95 -26.97
CA GLU A 29 9.55 -1.29 -26.66
C GLU A 29 9.69 -1.79 -25.21
N GLY A 30 8.58 -2.27 -24.61
CA GLY A 30 8.51 -2.61 -23.20
C GLY A 30 9.38 -3.79 -22.76
N ASP A 31 9.97 -4.53 -23.70
CA ASP A 31 10.96 -5.55 -23.44
C ASP A 31 12.36 -4.99 -23.15
N THR A 32 12.61 -3.72 -23.48
CA THR A 32 13.85 -2.99 -23.19
C THR A 32 13.90 -2.37 -21.79
N PHE A 33 12.78 -2.36 -21.08
CA PHE A 33 12.64 -1.82 -19.72
C PHE A 33 12.40 -2.94 -18.71
N ALA A 34 13.29 -3.05 -17.72
CA ALA A 34 13.22 -4.05 -16.68
C ALA A 34 12.02 -3.81 -15.73
N ASP A 35 11.84 -2.57 -15.27
CA ASP A 35 10.78 -2.20 -14.32
C ASP A 35 10.58 -0.68 -14.22
N LEU A 36 9.57 -0.25 -13.46
CA LEU A 36 9.35 1.15 -13.07
C LEU A 36 10.35 1.58 -11.98
N SER A 37 10.81 2.84 -12.04
CA SER A 37 11.77 3.43 -11.10
C SER A 37 11.13 4.56 -10.26
N VAL A 38 10.08 4.23 -9.51
CA VAL A 38 9.27 5.20 -8.75
C VAL A 38 8.96 4.71 -7.33
N ARG A 39 8.43 5.58 -6.46
CA ARG A 39 8.02 5.21 -5.09
C ARG A 39 6.84 4.23 -5.10
N PRO A 40 6.59 3.47 -4.02
CA PRO A 40 5.59 2.40 -4.04
C PRO A 40 4.16 2.83 -4.43
N HIS A 41 3.71 3.99 -3.95
CA HIS A 41 2.39 4.53 -4.27
C HIS A 41 2.30 5.05 -5.72
N GLU A 42 3.38 5.64 -6.23
CA GLU A 42 3.48 6.03 -7.64
C GLU A 42 3.48 4.80 -8.56
N ARG A 43 4.18 3.72 -8.16
CA ARG A 43 4.19 2.45 -8.89
C ARG A 43 2.78 1.89 -9.00
N VAL A 44 2.03 1.86 -7.89
CA VAL A 44 0.64 1.39 -7.90
C VAL A 44 -0.20 2.25 -8.85
N ALA A 45 -0.08 3.58 -8.78
CA ALA A 45 -0.85 4.48 -9.62
C ALA A 45 -0.52 4.30 -11.12
N LEU A 46 0.76 4.16 -11.47
CA LEU A 46 1.21 3.88 -12.83
C LEU A 46 0.79 2.49 -13.31
N MET A 47 0.94 1.45 -12.51
CA MET A 47 0.48 0.10 -12.86
C MET A 47 -1.02 0.07 -13.15
N ARG A 48 -1.83 0.78 -12.36
CA ARG A 48 -3.27 0.90 -12.62
C ARG A 48 -3.56 1.61 -13.94
N LEU A 49 -2.84 2.70 -14.26
CA LEU A 49 -2.95 3.38 -15.54
C LEU A 49 -2.58 2.46 -16.72
N LEU A 50 -1.43 1.78 -16.62
CA LEU A 50 -0.93 0.90 -17.68
C LEU A 50 -1.87 -0.28 -17.91
N ILE A 51 -2.37 -0.91 -16.85
CA ILE A 51 -3.37 -1.98 -16.92
C ILE A 51 -4.67 -1.44 -17.53
N CYS A 52 -5.14 -0.26 -17.14
CA CYS A 52 -6.37 0.34 -17.68
C CYS A 52 -6.30 0.54 -19.20
N ILE A 53 -5.19 1.09 -19.69
CA ILE A 53 -4.94 1.29 -21.12
C ILE A 53 -4.96 -0.04 -21.87
N VAL A 54 -4.22 -1.05 -21.38
CA VAL A 54 -4.13 -2.35 -22.07
C VAL A 54 -5.45 -3.11 -22.05
N GLN A 55 -6.16 -3.09 -20.92
CA GLN A 55 -7.47 -3.71 -20.82
C GLN A 55 -8.47 -3.09 -21.80
N ALA A 56 -8.45 -1.77 -21.96
CA ALA A 56 -9.30 -1.09 -22.94
C ALA A 56 -8.86 -1.37 -24.38
N ALA A 57 -7.55 -1.33 -24.66
CA ALA A 57 -6.98 -1.58 -25.98
C ALA A 57 -7.31 -2.98 -26.52
N LEU A 58 -7.34 -3.98 -25.63
CA LEU A 58 -7.65 -5.37 -25.97
C LEU A 58 -9.15 -5.72 -25.87
N ASP A 59 -10.00 -4.79 -25.40
CA ASP A 59 -11.35 -5.10 -24.89
C ASP A 59 -11.34 -6.25 -23.85
N GLY A 60 -10.25 -6.36 -23.09
CA GLY A 60 -10.00 -7.40 -22.10
C GLY A 60 -9.95 -8.83 -22.64
N PRO A 61 -9.15 -9.71 -22.04
CA PRO A 61 -9.29 -11.13 -22.32
C PRO A 61 -10.63 -11.62 -21.77
N LYS A 62 -11.46 -12.26 -22.61
CA LYS A 62 -12.72 -12.87 -22.14
C LYS A 62 -12.47 -13.94 -21.09
N GLY A 63 -11.50 -14.81 -21.37
CA GLY A 63 -11.11 -15.92 -20.51
C GLY A 63 -9.61 -16.20 -20.55
N LYS A 64 -9.20 -17.32 -19.95
CA LYS A 64 -7.78 -17.66 -19.73
C LYS A 64 -6.99 -17.84 -21.03
N ASP A 65 -7.60 -18.34 -22.10
CA ASP A 65 -6.89 -18.57 -23.36
C ASP A 65 -6.58 -17.25 -24.09
N GLU A 66 -7.53 -16.31 -24.11
CA GLU A 66 -7.23 -14.97 -24.61
C GLU A 66 -6.16 -14.28 -23.75
N TRP A 67 -6.21 -14.44 -22.43
CA TRP A 67 -5.21 -13.90 -21.50
C TRP A 67 -3.79 -14.40 -21.81
N LYS A 68 -3.61 -15.70 -22.11
CA LYS A 68 -2.31 -16.27 -22.50
C LYS A 68 -1.73 -15.62 -23.76
N THR A 69 -2.59 -15.27 -24.72
CA THR A 69 -2.18 -14.64 -26.00
C THR A 69 -2.13 -13.11 -25.94
N ALA A 70 -2.54 -12.51 -24.83
CA ALA A 70 -2.58 -11.06 -24.66
C ALA A 70 -1.20 -10.39 -24.84
N PRO A 71 -0.07 -10.94 -24.32
CA PRO A 71 1.25 -10.35 -24.50
C PRO A 71 1.61 -10.09 -25.97
N ASP A 72 1.29 -11.03 -26.88
CA ASP A 72 1.65 -10.94 -28.30
C ASP A 72 0.83 -9.86 -29.03
N LYS A 73 -0.42 -9.66 -28.60
CA LYS A 73 -1.35 -8.69 -29.20
C LYS A 73 -1.18 -7.29 -28.64
N LEU A 74 -0.63 -7.18 -27.43
CA LEU A 74 -0.57 -5.96 -26.64
C LEU A 74 0.12 -4.80 -27.39
N PRO A 75 1.32 -4.96 -27.99
CA PRO A 75 2.01 -3.82 -28.64
C PRO A 75 1.18 -3.18 -29.74
N ALA A 76 0.60 -3.99 -30.64
CA ALA A 76 -0.21 -3.50 -31.75
C ALA A 76 -1.54 -2.89 -31.29
N ALA A 77 -2.22 -3.55 -30.34
CA ALA A 77 -3.49 -3.06 -29.80
C ALA A 77 -3.30 -1.75 -29.03
N SER A 78 -2.30 -1.66 -28.16
CA SER A 78 -2.00 -0.45 -27.40
C SER A 78 -1.57 0.70 -28.29
N LYS A 79 -0.77 0.45 -29.34
CA LYS A 79 -0.43 1.49 -30.33
C LYS A 79 -1.68 2.08 -30.97
N LYS A 80 -2.55 1.24 -31.54
CA LYS A 80 -3.80 1.67 -32.17
C LYS A 80 -4.68 2.45 -31.20
N TYR A 81 -4.82 1.95 -29.97
CA TYR A 81 -5.62 2.58 -28.94
C TYR A 81 -5.07 3.96 -28.53
N LEU A 82 -3.76 4.07 -28.30
CA LEU A 82 -3.14 5.32 -27.92
C LEU A 82 -3.10 6.34 -29.06
N GLU A 83 -3.02 5.91 -30.32
CA GLU A 83 -3.19 6.79 -31.48
C GLU A 83 -4.62 7.36 -31.54
N GLN A 84 -5.63 6.52 -31.32
CA GLN A 84 -7.03 6.94 -31.26
C GLN A 84 -7.30 7.93 -30.12
N TRP A 85 -6.76 7.67 -28.93
CA TRP A 85 -7.02 8.45 -27.73
C TRP A 85 -5.94 9.50 -27.42
N LYS A 86 -5.00 9.73 -28.33
CA LYS A 86 -3.82 10.61 -28.12
C LYS A 86 -4.18 11.98 -27.55
N GLY A 87 -5.27 12.58 -28.05
CA GLY A 87 -5.74 13.89 -27.61
C GLY A 87 -6.20 13.94 -26.15
N SER A 88 -6.66 12.82 -25.59
CA SER A 88 -7.09 12.77 -24.19
C SER A 88 -5.93 12.73 -23.18
N PHE A 89 -4.69 12.53 -23.64
CA PHE A 89 -3.48 12.41 -22.83
C PHE A 89 -2.61 13.68 -22.83
N GLU A 90 -3.16 14.79 -23.28
CA GLU A 90 -2.51 16.10 -23.19
C GLU A 90 -2.62 16.64 -21.76
N LEU A 91 -1.49 16.77 -21.05
CA LEU A 91 -1.51 17.18 -19.64
C LEU A 91 -2.05 18.61 -19.44
N PHE A 92 -1.88 19.49 -20.42
CA PHE A 92 -2.24 20.90 -20.33
C PHE A 92 -3.12 21.37 -21.49
N ASP A 93 -3.92 20.47 -22.08
CA ASP A 93 -4.90 20.88 -23.07
C ASP A 93 -5.85 21.94 -22.50
N LYS A 94 -6.29 22.85 -23.37
CA LYS A 94 -7.14 23.97 -22.98
C LYS A 94 -8.53 23.50 -22.54
N ASP A 95 -9.06 22.50 -23.22
CA ASP A 95 -10.46 22.08 -23.11
C ASP A 95 -10.59 20.68 -22.47
N LYS A 96 -9.62 19.78 -22.72
CA LYS A 96 -9.62 18.39 -22.23
C LYS A 96 -8.26 17.99 -21.60
N PRO A 97 -7.76 18.73 -20.59
CA PRO A 97 -6.51 18.38 -19.92
C PRO A 97 -6.63 17.01 -19.22
N PHE A 98 -5.63 16.16 -19.40
CA PHE A 98 -5.61 14.80 -18.85
C PHE A 98 -5.86 14.81 -17.33
N LEU A 99 -6.88 14.05 -16.91
CA LEU A 99 -7.34 13.87 -15.52
C LEU A 99 -7.60 15.17 -14.73
N GLN A 100 -7.92 16.24 -15.45
CA GLN A 100 -8.24 17.54 -14.87
C GLN A 100 -9.61 18.00 -15.35
N ILE A 101 -10.25 18.87 -14.57
CA ILE A 101 -11.59 19.37 -14.86
C ILE A 101 -11.50 20.84 -15.27
N VAL A 102 -12.01 21.16 -16.46
CA VAL A 102 -12.15 22.54 -16.94
C VAL A 102 -13.47 23.13 -16.42
N GLY A 103 -13.50 24.45 -16.22
CA GLY A 103 -14.71 25.15 -15.76
C GLY A 103 -14.97 25.03 -14.25
N LEU A 104 -13.99 24.57 -13.47
CA LEU A 104 -14.06 24.68 -12.00
C LEU A 104 -14.00 26.15 -11.58
N SER A 105 -14.97 26.58 -10.79
CA SER A 105 -14.92 27.88 -10.11
C SER A 105 -14.89 27.69 -8.60
N VAL A 106 -14.14 28.54 -7.91
CA VAL A 106 -13.97 28.40 -6.47
C VAL A 106 -15.05 29.17 -5.74
N LYS A 107 -15.68 28.56 -4.73
CA LYS A 107 -16.70 29.22 -3.94
C LYS A 107 -16.06 30.17 -2.92
N GLU A 108 -16.26 31.47 -3.09
CA GLU A 108 -15.84 32.46 -2.09
C GLU A 108 -16.55 32.19 -0.75
N LYS A 109 -15.77 32.15 0.34
CA LYS A 109 -16.37 32.10 1.68
C LYS A 109 -17.03 33.45 1.96
N ARG A 110 -18.33 33.48 2.27
CA ARG A 110 -18.95 34.64 2.94
C ARG A 110 -18.17 34.91 4.23
N ALA A 111 -17.59 36.10 4.35
CA ALA A 111 -16.97 36.56 5.58
C ALA A 111 -17.97 36.39 6.73
N LYS A 112 -17.63 35.60 7.75
CA LYS A 112 -18.41 35.57 8.99
C LYS A 112 -18.20 36.90 9.70
N SER A 113 -19.04 37.88 9.40
CA SER A 113 -19.28 39.00 10.29
C SER A 113 -19.75 38.45 11.64
N ASN A 114 -19.13 38.93 12.72
CA ASN A 114 -19.42 38.66 14.14
C ASN A 114 -18.48 37.65 14.82
N VAL A 115 -17.23 38.08 15.04
CA VAL A 115 -16.55 37.79 16.30
C VAL A 115 -16.61 39.07 17.14
N LYS A 116 -17.45 39.08 18.19
CA LYS A 116 -17.35 40.08 19.25
C LYS A 116 -16.06 39.80 20.02
N THR A 117 -15.00 40.49 19.68
CA THR A 117 -13.71 40.43 20.38
C THR A 117 -13.87 41.09 21.75
N LYS A 118 -13.86 40.31 22.83
CA LYS A 118 -13.45 40.82 24.15
C LYS A 118 -11.94 41.01 24.09
N ILE A 119 -11.51 42.26 24.01
CA ILE A 119 -10.10 42.66 23.98
C ILE A 119 -9.52 42.51 25.40
N LYS A 120 -8.48 41.69 25.54
CA LYS A 120 -7.38 41.94 26.49
C LYS A 120 -6.06 41.70 25.76
N ASN A 121 -5.43 42.82 25.43
CA ASN A 121 -4.01 43.05 25.13
C ASN A 121 -3.23 41.96 24.40
N LYS A 122 -3.12 42.10 23.07
CA LYS A 122 -1.88 41.82 22.32
C LYS A 122 -1.87 42.64 21.03
N VAL A 123 -0.69 43.18 20.74
CA VAL A 123 -0.37 44.16 19.69
C VAL A 123 -0.98 43.76 18.34
N LYS A 124 -1.75 44.68 17.75
CA LYS A 124 -2.23 44.59 16.36
C LYS A 124 -1.06 44.90 15.44
N VAL A 125 -0.53 43.88 14.76
CA VAL A 125 0.12 44.09 13.46
C VAL A 125 -1.02 44.24 12.45
N THR A 126 -1.32 45.48 12.07
CA THR A 126 -2.27 45.79 11.00
C THR A 126 -1.59 45.59 9.65
N GLY A 127 -1.51 44.34 9.21
CA GLY A 127 -1.49 44.01 7.79
C GLY A 127 -2.87 43.47 7.44
N LYS A 128 -3.58 44.11 6.50
CA LYS A 128 -4.66 43.45 5.77
C LYS A 128 -4.02 42.22 5.11
N VAL A 129 -4.27 41.03 5.65
CA VAL A 129 -4.09 39.82 4.87
C VAL A 129 -5.35 39.74 4.03
N ASP A 130 -5.29 40.30 2.82
CA ASP A 130 -6.24 39.97 1.77
C ASP A 130 -6.29 38.45 1.68
N SER A 131 -7.50 37.88 1.78
CA SER A 131 -7.77 36.45 1.94
C SER A 131 -6.82 35.57 1.11
N PRO A 132 -5.88 34.81 1.72
CA PRO A 132 -5.14 33.78 1.01
C PRO A 132 -6.00 32.49 1.01
N ASP A 133 -5.74 31.60 0.06
CA ASP A 133 -6.10 30.17 0.11
C ASP A 133 -7.43 29.71 -0.51
N LEU A 134 -7.69 30.10 -1.76
CA LEU A 134 -8.53 29.28 -2.66
C LEU A 134 -7.71 28.37 -3.58
N LEU A 135 -6.44 28.69 -3.82
CA LEU A 135 -5.53 27.95 -4.67
C LEU A 135 -4.57 27.14 -3.81
N THR A 136 -4.30 25.91 -4.23
CA THR A 136 -3.43 24.97 -3.53
C THR A 136 -2.11 24.85 -4.28
N PRO A 137 -0.95 24.95 -3.62
CA PRO A 137 0.34 24.75 -4.27
C PRO A 137 0.44 23.38 -4.97
N ILE A 138 1.04 23.35 -6.16
CA ILE A 138 1.15 22.12 -6.97
C ILE A 138 2.03 21.06 -6.29
N SER A 139 2.93 21.47 -5.41
CA SER A 139 3.75 20.60 -4.56
C SER A 139 2.92 19.60 -3.75
N LYS A 140 1.64 19.88 -3.50
CA LYS A 140 0.72 18.95 -2.82
C LYS A 140 0.42 17.69 -3.61
N LEU A 141 0.65 17.69 -4.93
CA LEU A 141 0.53 16.47 -5.74
C LEU A 141 1.55 15.41 -5.32
N ASP A 142 2.71 15.81 -4.78
CA ASP A 142 3.64 14.90 -4.15
C ASP A 142 3.26 14.69 -2.67
N ILE A 143 2.65 13.54 -2.40
CA ILE A 143 2.15 13.22 -1.06
C ILE A 143 3.25 13.00 0.00
N ALA A 144 4.51 12.83 -0.41
CA ALA A 144 5.61 12.68 0.53
C ALA A 144 6.23 14.02 0.92
N LEU A 145 5.98 15.09 0.16
CA LEU A 145 6.51 16.41 0.47
C LEU A 145 5.64 17.11 1.53
N ALA A 146 6.29 17.93 2.35
CA ALA A 146 5.58 18.76 3.32
C ALA A 146 4.74 19.82 2.58
N THR A 147 3.46 19.88 2.94
CA THR A 147 2.55 20.92 2.45
C THR A 147 1.66 21.45 3.57
N GLY A 148 1.56 22.78 3.64
CA GLY A 148 0.86 23.47 4.73
C GLY A 148 1.56 23.31 6.08
N ASN A 149 0.81 23.02 7.14
CA ASN A 149 1.30 23.06 8.52
C ASN A 149 1.99 21.75 8.98
N LYS A 150 2.30 20.83 8.06
CA LYS A 150 2.95 19.55 8.38
C LYS A 150 4.38 19.56 7.85
N SER A 151 5.35 19.34 8.72
CA SER A 151 6.73 19.12 8.32
C SER A 151 6.97 17.65 7.98
N THR A 152 7.84 17.41 7.01
CA THR A 152 8.35 16.08 6.64
C THR A 152 9.84 16.05 6.97
N LEU A 153 10.31 14.91 7.48
CA LEU A 153 11.73 14.70 7.76
C LEU A 153 12.54 14.84 6.47
N PHE A 154 13.68 15.54 6.53
CA PHE A 154 14.58 15.81 5.39
C PHE A 154 13.97 16.62 4.24
N ASP A 155 12.81 17.25 4.42
CA ASP A 155 12.25 18.17 3.43
C ASP A 155 12.67 19.62 3.68
N HIS A 156 13.96 19.90 3.44
CA HIS A 156 14.58 21.21 3.72
C HIS A 156 14.04 22.35 2.85
N TYR A 157 13.39 22.03 1.72
CA TYR A 157 12.77 22.99 0.82
C TYR A 157 11.34 23.40 1.25
N ALA A 158 10.78 22.81 2.32
CA ALA A 158 9.45 23.14 2.84
C ALA A 158 9.41 24.43 3.70
N GLY A 159 10.30 25.38 3.44
CA GLY A 159 10.34 26.68 4.13
C GLY A 159 9.19 27.61 3.72
N ILE A 160 8.85 28.55 4.59
CA ILE A 160 7.79 29.57 4.36
C ILE A 160 8.10 30.44 3.13
N ASP A 161 9.39 30.61 2.79
CA ASP A 161 9.86 31.53 1.75
C ASP A 161 10.27 30.83 0.43
N SER A 162 9.97 29.54 0.28
CA SER A 162 10.39 28.74 -0.89
C SER A 162 9.17 28.21 -1.66
N GLU A 163 8.90 28.80 -2.82
CA GLU A 163 7.94 28.25 -3.78
C GLU A 163 8.53 27.02 -4.47
N ARG A 164 8.00 25.84 -4.15
CA ARG A 164 8.43 24.59 -4.79
C ARG A 164 7.81 24.46 -6.19
N ILE A 165 8.68 24.47 -7.19
CA ILE A 165 8.34 24.25 -8.59
C ILE A 165 8.44 22.74 -8.89
N LEU A 166 7.42 22.19 -9.55
CA LEU A 166 7.46 20.84 -10.09
C LEU A 166 7.58 20.89 -11.62
N ASP A 167 8.42 20.02 -12.18
CA ASP A 167 8.49 19.84 -13.63
C ASP A 167 7.26 19.08 -14.17
N GLU A 168 7.07 19.07 -15.49
CA GLU A 168 5.89 18.47 -16.11
C GLU A 168 5.78 16.96 -15.84
N LYS A 169 6.90 16.25 -15.73
CA LYS A 169 6.94 14.80 -15.48
C LYS A 169 6.51 14.51 -14.04
N GLN A 170 7.02 15.29 -13.09
CA GLN A 170 6.61 15.25 -11.68
C GLN A 170 5.13 15.59 -11.51
N ILE A 171 4.63 16.58 -12.25
CA ILE A 171 3.20 16.93 -12.26
C ILE A 171 2.34 15.77 -12.78
N ALA A 172 2.75 15.10 -13.87
CA ALA A 172 2.01 13.96 -14.41
C ALA A 172 1.93 12.80 -13.41
N ILE A 173 3.08 12.38 -12.86
CA ILE A 173 3.15 11.31 -11.86
C ILE A 173 2.35 11.70 -10.62
N GLY A 174 2.56 12.92 -10.12
CA GLY A 174 1.87 13.47 -8.96
C GLY A 174 0.36 13.51 -9.15
N LEU A 175 -0.14 13.94 -10.32
CA LEU A 175 -1.58 13.99 -10.62
C LEU A 175 -2.22 12.60 -10.56
N ILE A 176 -1.65 11.62 -11.28
CA ILE A 176 -2.18 10.24 -11.30
C ILE A 176 -2.11 9.63 -9.90
N THR A 177 -1.01 9.87 -9.20
CA THR A 177 -0.78 9.36 -7.85
C THR A 177 -1.74 9.97 -6.84
N TYR A 178 -1.95 11.28 -6.88
CA TYR A 178 -2.84 12.00 -5.96
C TYR A 178 -4.30 11.60 -6.16
N GLN A 179 -4.72 11.33 -7.39
CA GLN A 179 -6.04 10.76 -7.67
C GLN A 179 -6.22 9.38 -7.02
N ASN A 180 -5.16 8.57 -6.89
CA ASN A 180 -5.22 7.25 -6.28
C ASN A 180 -5.02 7.26 -4.76
N PHE A 181 -4.21 8.18 -4.23
CA PHE A 181 -3.70 8.10 -2.86
C PHE A 181 -3.96 9.32 -1.98
N SER A 182 -4.75 10.30 -2.44
CA SER A 182 -5.07 11.46 -1.60
C SER A 182 -5.92 11.09 -0.37
N ALA A 183 -5.53 11.62 0.79
CA ALA A 183 -6.19 11.31 2.06
C ALA A 183 -7.41 12.16 2.39
N SER A 184 -8.12 11.67 3.40
CA SER A 184 -9.19 12.36 4.12
C SER A 184 -8.65 13.53 4.95
N GLY A 185 -9.42 14.60 5.04
CA GLY A 185 -9.01 15.85 5.68
C GLY A 185 -9.93 17.01 5.31
N ARG A 186 -9.49 18.24 5.57
CA ARG A 186 -10.18 19.44 5.09
C ARG A 186 -9.74 19.75 3.65
N ILE A 187 -10.71 20.13 2.82
CA ILE A 187 -10.47 20.45 1.41
C ILE A 187 -11.37 21.62 0.97
N GLY A 188 -10.98 22.30 -0.10
CA GLY A 188 -11.77 23.37 -0.71
C GLY A 188 -13.11 22.86 -1.27
N ILE A 189 -14.02 23.81 -1.49
CA ILE A 189 -15.30 23.57 -2.18
C ILE A 189 -15.27 24.35 -3.48
N VAL A 190 -15.55 23.66 -4.58
CA VAL A 190 -15.64 24.25 -5.92
C VAL A 190 -17.02 24.00 -6.50
N ILE A 191 -17.38 24.78 -7.51
CA ILE A 191 -18.57 24.58 -8.31
C ILE A 191 -18.13 24.03 -9.66
N TRP A 192 -18.77 22.95 -10.09
CA TRP A 192 -18.62 22.37 -11.42
C TRP A 192 -20.02 22.11 -11.97
N ASP A 193 -20.28 22.63 -13.17
CA ASP A 193 -21.60 22.60 -13.80
C ASP A 193 -22.74 23.01 -12.83
N ARG A 194 -22.56 24.17 -12.17
CA ARG A 194 -23.51 24.75 -11.19
C ARG A 194 -23.73 23.92 -9.91
N VAL A 195 -23.04 22.79 -9.75
CA VAL A 195 -23.14 21.91 -8.57
C VAL A 195 -21.90 22.03 -7.70
N GLU A 196 -22.09 22.15 -6.39
CA GLU A 196 -20.99 22.16 -5.43
C GLU A 196 -20.35 20.78 -5.29
N SER A 197 -19.03 20.76 -5.16
CA SER A 197 -18.28 19.53 -4.88
C SER A 197 -18.79 18.85 -3.61
N PRO A 198 -18.87 17.51 -3.60
CA PRO A 198 -19.46 16.77 -2.48
C PRO A 198 -18.60 16.84 -1.21
N GLY A 199 -19.18 16.42 -0.07
CA GLY A 199 -18.47 16.30 1.22
C GLY A 199 -18.39 17.58 2.06
N LYS A 200 -18.96 18.71 1.61
CA LYS A 200 -19.10 19.96 2.40
C LYS A 200 -17.77 20.43 3.04
N GLY A 201 -16.66 20.31 2.29
CA GLY A 201 -15.32 20.71 2.73
C GLY A 201 -14.58 19.66 3.58
N ALA A 202 -15.08 18.42 3.65
CA ALA A 202 -14.36 17.25 4.15
C ALA A 202 -14.05 16.30 3.00
N SER A 203 -12.78 15.91 2.83
CA SER A 203 -12.37 15.06 1.72
C SER A 203 -12.70 13.59 1.94
N PHE A 204 -13.07 12.90 0.85
CA PHE A 204 -13.21 11.45 0.83
C PHE A 204 -11.85 10.77 0.62
N PRO A 205 -11.60 9.61 1.24
CA PRO A 205 -10.39 8.84 0.93
C PRO A 205 -10.37 8.40 -0.53
N ALA A 206 -9.21 8.51 -1.18
CA ALA A 206 -9.01 7.94 -2.50
C ALA A 206 -8.94 6.39 -2.43
N PRO A 207 -9.29 5.66 -3.51
CA PRO A 207 -9.42 4.20 -3.46
C PRO A 207 -8.11 3.46 -3.14
N GLY A 208 -6.95 4.02 -3.49
CA GLY A 208 -5.63 3.41 -3.25
C GLY A 208 -5.17 3.45 -1.79
N ILE A 209 -5.78 4.26 -0.91
CA ILE A 209 -5.45 4.28 0.53
C ILE A 209 -6.46 3.54 1.40
N ASP A 210 -7.44 2.84 0.81
CA ASP A 210 -8.44 2.13 1.60
C ASP A 210 -7.75 1.14 2.55
N LYS A 211 -8.04 1.31 3.85
CA LYS A 211 -7.44 0.57 4.96
C LYS A 211 -5.90 0.43 4.90
N LEU A 212 -5.19 1.35 4.25
CA LEU A 212 -3.73 1.32 4.05
C LEU A 212 -3.25 0.02 3.40
N MET A 213 -3.98 -0.45 2.40
CA MET A 213 -3.76 -1.77 1.79
C MET A 213 -2.32 -1.96 1.29
N LEU A 214 -1.82 -3.17 1.48
CA LEU A 214 -0.62 -3.62 0.79
C LEU A 214 -1.02 -4.08 -0.62
N HIS A 215 -0.58 -3.36 -1.64
CA HIS A 215 -0.82 -3.75 -3.02
C HIS A 215 0.16 -4.83 -3.46
N THR A 216 -0.31 -5.79 -4.24
CA THR A 216 0.54 -6.81 -4.85
C THR A 216 0.30 -6.88 -6.35
N PHE A 217 1.38 -6.91 -7.12
CA PHE A 217 1.38 -7.14 -8.56
C PHE A 217 2.31 -8.30 -8.89
N LEU A 218 1.94 -9.09 -9.89
CA LEU A 218 2.84 -10.05 -10.50
C LEU A 218 3.96 -9.31 -11.21
N ARG A 219 5.19 -9.81 -11.15
CA ARG A 219 6.35 -9.21 -11.80
C ARG A 219 6.88 -10.16 -12.86
N GLY A 220 7.08 -9.63 -14.06
CA GLY A 220 7.66 -10.36 -15.19
C GLY A 220 9.13 -10.00 -15.41
N LYS A 221 9.72 -10.58 -16.46
CA LYS A 221 11.10 -10.30 -16.90
C LYS A 221 11.34 -8.86 -17.38
N ASN A 222 10.28 -8.14 -17.72
CA ASN A 222 10.27 -6.75 -18.19
C ASN A 222 8.91 -6.10 -17.90
N ILE A 223 8.77 -4.81 -18.16
CA ILE A 223 7.53 -4.07 -17.85
C ILE A 223 6.35 -4.56 -18.69
N LEU A 224 6.56 -4.92 -19.97
CA LEU A 224 5.51 -5.42 -20.85
C LEU A 224 4.90 -6.72 -20.29
N HIS A 225 5.75 -7.67 -19.92
CA HIS A 225 5.33 -8.93 -19.33
C HIS A 225 4.68 -8.72 -17.96
N THR A 226 5.20 -7.77 -17.16
CA THR A 226 4.61 -7.38 -15.88
C THR A 226 3.17 -6.86 -16.07
N ILE A 227 2.93 -5.99 -17.04
CA ILE A 227 1.58 -5.50 -17.34
C ILE A 227 0.66 -6.65 -17.77
N ALA A 228 1.12 -7.50 -18.68
CA ALA A 228 0.33 -8.62 -19.21
C ALA A 228 -0.06 -9.62 -18.11
N LEU A 229 0.86 -9.95 -17.19
CA LEU A 229 0.60 -10.84 -16.07
C LEU A 229 -0.52 -10.30 -15.15
N ASN A 230 -0.66 -8.99 -15.02
CA ASN A 230 -1.65 -8.36 -14.16
C ASN A 230 -3.00 -8.05 -14.84
N LEU A 231 -3.18 -8.46 -16.10
CA LEU A 231 -4.48 -8.38 -16.75
C LEU A 231 -5.46 -9.37 -16.09
N LEU A 232 -6.68 -8.91 -15.84
CA LEU A 232 -7.81 -9.73 -15.42
C LEU A 232 -8.67 -10.10 -16.62
N THR A 233 -9.27 -11.29 -16.57
CA THR A 233 -10.29 -11.66 -17.54
C THR A 233 -11.64 -11.03 -17.18
N LYS A 234 -12.53 -10.90 -18.17
CA LYS A 234 -13.91 -10.46 -17.95
C LYS A 234 -14.63 -11.36 -16.91
N ASP A 235 -14.36 -12.67 -16.94
CA ASP A 235 -14.89 -13.63 -15.95
C ASP A 235 -14.43 -13.34 -14.51
N ILE A 236 -13.13 -13.05 -14.32
CA ILE A 236 -12.58 -12.70 -12.99
C ILE A 236 -13.21 -11.40 -12.49
N ALA A 237 -13.29 -10.38 -13.35
CA ALA A 237 -13.88 -9.09 -13.00
C ALA A 237 -15.36 -9.25 -12.60
N ALA A 238 -16.15 -9.99 -13.38
CA ALA A 238 -17.56 -10.25 -13.11
C ALA A 238 -17.77 -10.96 -11.77
N ARG A 239 -16.99 -12.02 -11.48
CA ARG A 239 -17.04 -12.73 -10.19
C ARG A 239 -16.61 -11.85 -9.02
N HIS A 240 -15.60 -11.00 -9.20
CA HIS A 240 -15.08 -10.14 -8.13
C HIS A 240 -16.05 -9.03 -7.73
N TYR A 241 -16.72 -8.41 -8.71
CA TYR A 241 -17.68 -7.33 -8.47
C TYR A 241 -19.14 -7.80 -8.36
N GLY A 242 -19.41 -9.09 -8.63
CA GLY A 242 -20.71 -9.71 -8.43
C GLY A 242 -21.80 -9.29 -9.43
N LYS A 243 -21.42 -8.76 -10.59
CA LYS A 243 -22.34 -8.33 -11.67
C LYS A 243 -21.67 -8.50 -13.04
N SER A 244 -22.45 -8.76 -14.09
CA SER A 244 -21.92 -8.96 -15.46
C SER A 244 -21.50 -7.65 -16.15
N ASP A 245 -22.19 -6.53 -15.87
CA ASP A 245 -21.92 -5.22 -16.47
C ASP A 245 -20.94 -4.36 -15.64
N VAL A 246 -19.83 -4.97 -15.23
CA VAL A 246 -18.83 -4.32 -14.35
C VAL A 246 -17.57 -3.94 -15.08
N TRP A 247 -17.46 -4.23 -16.38
CA TRP A 247 -16.24 -3.97 -17.13
C TRP A 247 -16.00 -2.45 -17.24
N GLY A 248 -17.01 -1.71 -17.71
CA GLY A 248 -16.96 -0.27 -17.88
C GLY A 248 -15.94 0.20 -18.90
N ARG A 249 -15.57 1.48 -18.81
CA ARG A 249 -14.64 2.16 -19.72
C ARG A 249 -13.66 3.03 -18.93
N PRO A 250 -12.44 3.24 -19.40
CA PRO A 250 -11.53 4.22 -18.81
C PRO A 250 -12.17 5.61 -18.73
N VAL A 251 -11.82 6.37 -17.70
CA VAL A 251 -12.44 7.68 -17.45
C VAL A 251 -12.22 8.69 -18.57
N TRP A 252 -11.15 8.59 -19.36
CA TRP A 252 -10.95 9.47 -20.52
C TRP A 252 -11.82 9.12 -21.72
N GLU A 253 -12.40 7.92 -21.77
CA GLU A 253 -13.35 7.54 -22.80
C GLU A 253 -14.78 7.96 -22.50
N MET A 254 -15.09 8.08 -21.21
CA MET A 254 -16.39 8.49 -20.69
C MET A 254 -16.13 9.47 -19.54
N PHE A 255 -15.58 10.63 -19.90
CA PHE A 255 -15.20 11.65 -18.94
C PHE A 255 -16.45 12.34 -18.41
N PRO A 256 -16.59 12.49 -17.08
CA PRO A 256 -17.77 13.13 -16.51
C PRO A 256 -17.90 14.58 -16.91
N HIS A 257 -19.12 15.06 -17.08
CA HIS A 257 -19.42 16.46 -17.41
C HIS A 257 -19.92 17.30 -16.23
N GLY A 258 -20.15 16.68 -15.07
CA GLY A 258 -20.55 17.33 -13.83
C GLY A 258 -20.65 16.34 -12.68
N TYR A 259 -20.96 16.84 -11.47
CA TYR A 259 -21.19 15.96 -10.30
C TYR A 259 -22.53 15.19 -10.36
N SER A 260 -23.44 15.60 -11.23
CA SER A 260 -24.77 14.97 -11.44
C SER A 260 -24.81 14.09 -12.69
N ASP A 261 -23.67 13.83 -13.33
CA ASP A 261 -23.55 12.91 -14.47
C ASP A 261 -23.54 11.46 -13.96
N ASP A 262 -24.74 10.92 -13.71
CA ASP A 262 -24.91 9.62 -13.04
C ASP A 262 -24.26 8.46 -13.80
N ASP A 263 -24.30 8.49 -15.14
CA ASP A 263 -23.71 7.44 -15.97
C ASP A 263 -22.17 7.46 -15.89
N ALA A 264 -21.55 8.63 -16.05
CA ALA A 264 -20.10 8.75 -15.93
C ALA A 264 -19.63 8.50 -14.49
N LEU A 265 -20.41 8.91 -13.49
CA LEU A 265 -20.16 8.62 -12.08
C LEU A 265 -20.21 7.11 -11.81
N ASN A 266 -21.24 6.41 -12.29
CA ASN A 266 -21.36 4.96 -12.15
C ASN A 266 -20.20 4.25 -12.84
N ASN A 267 -19.85 4.66 -14.08
CA ASN A 267 -18.67 4.15 -14.78
C ASN A 267 -17.40 4.34 -13.94
N ALA A 268 -17.09 5.58 -13.54
CA ALA A 268 -15.86 5.92 -12.84
C ALA A 268 -15.74 5.27 -11.46
N THR A 269 -16.84 5.01 -10.75
CA THR A 269 -16.81 4.57 -9.34
C THR A 269 -17.24 3.13 -9.10
N ARG A 270 -17.92 2.47 -10.05
CA ARG A 270 -18.49 1.13 -9.82
C ARG A 270 -18.08 0.09 -10.86
N THR A 271 -17.36 0.48 -11.90
CA THR A 271 -16.80 -0.47 -12.89
C THR A 271 -15.32 -0.74 -12.65
N TYR A 272 -14.82 -1.81 -13.26
CA TYR A 272 -13.44 -2.23 -13.21
C TYR A 272 -12.53 -1.21 -13.90
N LEU A 273 -12.78 -0.88 -15.17
CA LEU A 273 -11.92 0.04 -15.92
C LEU A 273 -12.04 1.48 -15.43
N GLY A 274 -13.25 1.96 -15.17
CA GLY A 274 -13.47 3.35 -14.75
C GLY A 274 -12.82 3.70 -13.41
N ARG A 275 -12.63 2.72 -12.51
CA ARG A 275 -11.97 2.98 -11.22
C ARG A 275 -10.45 2.85 -11.22
N LEU A 276 -9.85 2.21 -12.22
CA LEU A 276 -8.39 2.00 -12.26
C LEU A 276 -7.66 3.35 -12.28
N VAL A 277 -8.21 4.33 -12.98
CA VAL A 277 -7.70 5.70 -13.01
C VAL A 277 -8.78 6.64 -12.46
N PRO A 278 -8.87 6.77 -11.12
CA PRO A 278 -9.99 7.44 -10.48
C PRO A 278 -9.97 8.96 -10.67
N ILE A 279 -11.13 9.60 -10.51
CA ILE A 279 -11.29 11.05 -10.34
C ILE A 279 -11.78 11.30 -8.90
N SER A 280 -10.94 10.95 -7.91
CA SER A 280 -11.26 11.15 -6.48
C SER A 280 -11.14 12.61 -6.04
N ARG A 281 -10.47 13.44 -6.84
CA ARG A 281 -10.27 14.87 -6.65
C ARG A 281 -10.63 15.63 -7.93
N SER A 282 -11.26 16.77 -7.74
CA SER A 282 -11.48 17.76 -8.80
C SER A 282 -10.25 18.66 -8.82
N ILE A 283 -9.44 18.54 -9.87
CA ILE A 283 -8.15 19.22 -10.00
C ILE A 283 -8.13 20.03 -11.29
N LYS A 284 -7.67 21.28 -11.23
CA LYS A 284 -7.26 22.06 -12.40
C LYS A 284 -5.93 22.74 -12.13
N ILE A 285 -4.91 22.37 -12.87
CA ILE A 285 -3.56 22.90 -12.71
C ILE A 285 -3.42 24.23 -13.46
N ARG A 286 -2.79 25.21 -12.82
CA ARG A 286 -2.33 26.45 -13.45
C ARG A 286 -0.81 26.38 -13.57
N ARG A 287 -0.35 25.95 -14.74
CA ARG A 287 1.04 25.54 -14.99
C ARG A 287 2.06 26.66 -14.70
N LYS A 288 1.75 27.91 -15.08
CA LYS A 288 2.70 29.02 -14.95
C LYS A 288 2.84 29.47 -13.50
N GLU A 289 1.74 29.40 -12.76
CA GLU A 289 1.60 29.87 -11.40
C GLU A 289 1.97 28.80 -10.36
N GLN A 290 2.24 27.55 -10.79
CA GLN A 290 2.66 26.43 -9.92
C GLN A 290 1.66 26.15 -8.77
N ASP A 291 0.38 26.35 -9.06
CA ASP A 291 -0.72 26.04 -8.16
C ASP A 291 -1.87 25.33 -8.90
N MET A 292 -2.90 24.96 -8.14
CA MET A 292 -4.06 24.27 -8.65
C MET A 292 -5.33 24.62 -7.87
N ILE A 293 -6.46 24.53 -8.58
CA ILE A 293 -7.77 24.38 -7.94
C ILE A 293 -7.90 22.93 -7.47
N LEU A 294 -8.26 22.73 -6.20
CA LEU A 294 -8.37 21.40 -5.60
C LEU A 294 -9.65 21.28 -4.73
N ALA A 295 -10.49 20.29 -5.05
CA ALA A 295 -11.66 19.91 -4.28
C ALA A 295 -11.93 18.40 -4.32
N ASN A 296 -13.01 17.96 -3.67
CA ASN A 296 -13.49 16.59 -3.83
C ASN A 296 -13.97 16.34 -5.26
N GLY A 297 -13.52 15.22 -5.81
CA GLY A 297 -14.16 14.58 -6.96
C GLY A 297 -15.22 13.60 -6.47
N PHE A 298 -15.24 12.41 -7.05
CA PHE A 298 -16.23 11.40 -6.73
C PHE A 298 -15.92 10.61 -5.47
N LYS A 299 -16.98 10.15 -4.79
CA LYS A 299 -16.88 9.23 -3.67
C LYS A 299 -16.81 7.80 -4.23
N TYR A 300 -15.70 7.12 -3.94
CA TYR A 300 -15.52 5.73 -4.33
C TYR A 300 -16.07 4.79 -3.25
N PRO A 301 -16.87 3.76 -3.61
CA PRO A 301 -17.15 2.64 -2.73
C PRO A 301 -15.84 1.92 -2.36
N LEU A 302 -15.66 1.65 -1.08
CA LEU A 302 -14.47 1.04 -0.48
C LEU A 302 -14.81 -0.29 0.22
N SER A 303 -13.83 -0.91 0.91
CA SER A 303 -14.01 -2.23 1.53
C SER A 303 -15.11 -2.30 2.58
N ALA A 304 -15.40 -1.18 3.26
CA ALA A 304 -16.54 -1.08 4.16
C ALA A 304 -17.90 -1.31 3.45
N GLU A 305 -17.95 -1.03 2.15
CA GLU A 305 -19.11 -1.24 1.27
C GLU A 305 -18.95 -2.53 0.44
N SER A 306 -18.10 -3.47 0.90
CA SER A 306 -17.74 -4.71 0.20
C SER A 306 -17.10 -4.53 -1.18
N PHE A 307 -16.54 -3.36 -1.45
CA PHE A 307 -15.85 -3.06 -2.71
C PHE A 307 -14.33 -3.07 -2.48
N TYR A 308 -13.61 -3.88 -3.23
CA TYR A 308 -12.18 -4.08 -3.00
C TYR A 308 -11.38 -3.90 -4.27
N GLU A 309 -10.20 -3.30 -4.15
CA GLU A 309 -9.25 -3.18 -5.25
C GLU A 309 -8.67 -4.55 -5.64
N THR A 310 -8.39 -4.74 -6.92
CA THR A 310 -7.99 -6.05 -7.47
C THR A 310 -6.59 -6.49 -7.08
N SER A 311 -5.73 -5.55 -6.67
CA SER A 311 -4.38 -5.80 -6.14
C SER A 311 -4.36 -6.06 -4.62
N ALA A 312 -5.52 -5.98 -3.95
CA ALA A 312 -5.60 -6.12 -2.50
C ALA A 312 -5.66 -7.58 -2.07
N THR A 313 -5.06 -7.89 -0.94
CA THR A 313 -5.21 -9.18 -0.24
C THR A 313 -6.20 -9.04 0.90
N ILE A 314 -7.11 -10.00 1.05
CA ILE A 314 -8.01 -10.13 2.19
C ILE A 314 -7.64 -11.37 2.97
N LYS A 315 -7.41 -11.21 4.28
CA LYS A 315 -7.23 -12.32 5.20
C LYS A 315 -8.39 -12.41 6.18
N ILE A 316 -8.55 -13.58 6.79
CA ILE A 316 -9.51 -13.80 7.87
C ILE A 316 -8.78 -13.68 9.19
N SER A 317 -9.34 -12.89 10.10
CA SER A 317 -8.86 -12.77 11.47
C SER A 317 -10.06 -12.69 12.39
N ARG A 318 -10.13 -13.59 13.39
CA ARG A 318 -11.26 -13.67 14.34
C ARG A 318 -12.62 -13.70 13.62
N ASN A 319 -12.74 -14.57 12.60
CA ASN A 319 -13.93 -14.73 11.75
C ASN A 319 -14.39 -13.46 11.00
N LYS A 320 -13.51 -12.46 10.85
CA LYS A 320 -13.79 -11.24 10.07
C LYS A 320 -12.81 -11.10 8.93
N ARG A 321 -13.33 -10.67 7.77
CA ARG A 321 -12.52 -10.26 6.61
C ARG A 321 -11.80 -8.96 6.94
N ILE A 322 -10.49 -8.98 6.84
CA ILE A 322 -9.64 -7.81 7.03
C ILE A 322 -8.72 -7.66 5.82
N MET A 323 -8.50 -6.41 5.42
CA MET A 323 -7.56 -6.11 4.35
C MET A 323 -6.13 -6.22 4.88
N LEU A 324 -5.26 -6.89 4.13
CA LEU A 324 -3.84 -6.86 4.42
C LEU A 324 -3.32 -5.45 4.17
N LYS A 325 -2.74 -4.86 5.21
CA LYS A 325 -2.27 -3.48 5.22
C LYS A 325 -0.76 -3.42 5.32
N VAL A 326 -0.19 -2.30 4.89
CA VAL A 326 1.19 -1.95 5.23
C VAL A 326 1.32 -1.89 6.76
N SER A 327 2.36 -2.52 7.28
CA SER A 327 2.65 -2.57 8.71
C SER A 327 4.15 -2.51 8.95
N SER A 328 4.56 -2.37 10.21
CA SER A 328 5.96 -2.44 10.61
C SER A 328 6.56 -3.85 10.55
N ASN A 329 5.75 -4.88 10.34
CA ASN A 329 6.23 -6.24 10.13
C ASN A 329 6.74 -6.40 8.69
N ALA A 330 7.82 -7.16 8.52
CA ALA A 330 8.34 -7.50 7.20
C ALA A 330 7.30 -8.27 6.37
N ILE A 331 7.13 -7.88 5.11
CA ILE A 331 6.07 -8.39 4.21
C ILE A 331 6.16 -9.90 4.01
N TRP A 332 7.37 -10.49 4.02
CA TRP A 332 7.57 -11.92 3.81
C TRP A 332 6.78 -12.80 4.80
N ARG A 333 6.45 -12.29 5.99
CA ARG A 333 5.65 -12.99 7.00
C ARG A 333 4.19 -13.17 6.58
N GLU A 334 3.72 -12.42 5.60
CA GLU A 334 2.33 -12.43 5.13
C GLU A 334 2.20 -13.09 3.75
N LEU A 335 3.26 -13.74 3.23
CA LEU A 335 3.25 -14.37 1.90
C LEU A 335 2.24 -15.50 1.78
N SER A 336 1.95 -16.25 2.85
CA SER A 336 0.89 -17.26 2.83
C SER A 336 -0.48 -16.63 2.56
N ALA A 337 -0.79 -15.47 3.14
CA ALA A 337 -2.04 -14.75 2.89
C ALA A 337 -2.09 -14.16 1.48
N ILE A 338 -0.96 -13.63 0.98
CA ILE A 338 -0.86 -13.02 -0.35
C ILE A 338 -1.04 -14.06 -1.46
N THR A 339 -0.58 -15.29 -1.26
CA THR A 339 -0.53 -16.33 -2.31
C THR A 339 -1.82 -17.15 -2.45
N VAL A 340 -2.89 -16.76 -1.76
CA VAL A 340 -4.21 -17.41 -1.87
C VAL A 340 -4.82 -17.15 -3.26
N ARG A 341 -4.89 -18.20 -4.09
CA ARG A 341 -5.34 -18.10 -5.49
C ARG A 341 -6.85 -18.03 -5.67
N ASN A 342 -7.65 -18.80 -4.92
CA ASN A 342 -9.10 -18.91 -5.13
C ASN A 342 -9.88 -18.92 -3.80
N ILE A 343 -11.19 -18.64 -3.90
CA ILE A 343 -12.18 -18.63 -2.81
C ILE A 343 -12.76 -20.04 -2.57
N SER A 344 -12.24 -21.10 -3.22
CA SER A 344 -12.75 -22.47 -3.06
C SER A 344 -12.78 -22.92 -1.60
N ASP A 345 -11.92 -22.34 -0.78
CA ASP A 345 -11.99 -22.47 0.66
C ASP A 345 -13.06 -21.49 1.13
N ASN A 346 -14.19 -22.00 1.64
CA ASN A 346 -15.28 -21.25 2.30
C ASN A 346 -14.79 -20.28 3.43
N SER A 347 -13.48 -20.16 3.64
CA SER A 347 -12.78 -19.21 4.49
C SER A 347 -13.08 -17.75 4.15
N GLY A 348 -13.22 -17.38 2.88
CA GLY A 348 -13.36 -15.99 2.45
C GLY A 348 -12.06 -15.16 2.48
N ALA A 349 -10.90 -15.79 2.66
CA ALA A 349 -9.59 -15.22 2.37
C ALA A 349 -9.34 -15.18 0.86
N ARG A 350 -8.50 -14.24 0.39
CA ARG A 350 -8.12 -14.12 -1.03
C ARG A 350 -6.89 -13.26 -1.23
N GLY A 351 -6.02 -13.67 -2.15
CA GLY A 351 -4.91 -12.86 -2.65
C GLY A 351 -5.35 -11.86 -3.74
N PRO A 352 -4.39 -11.16 -4.39
CA PRO A 352 -4.66 -10.30 -5.53
C PRO A 352 -5.19 -11.10 -6.72
N ARG A 353 -6.10 -10.51 -7.48
CA ARG A 353 -6.89 -11.19 -8.53
C ARG A 353 -6.08 -11.70 -9.71
N ALA A 354 -4.92 -11.10 -9.97
CA ALA A 354 -4.02 -11.54 -11.02
C ALA A 354 -3.52 -12.98 -10.80
N LEU A 355 -3.46 -13.48 -9.54
CA LEU A 355 -3.05 -14.85 -9.24
C LEU A 355 -3.97 -15.91 -9.87
N GLU A 356 -5.25 -15.59 -10.08
CA GLU A 356 -6.21 -16.55 -10.66
C GLU A 356 -5.77 -17.01 -12.05
N ASN A 357 -5.12 -16.12 -12.82
CA ASN A 357 -4.67 -16.40 -14.18
C ASN A 357 -3.33 -17.15 -14.26
N LEU A 358 -2.52 -17.16 -13.20
CA LEU A 358 -1.16 -17.70 -13.24
C LEU A 358 -1.11 -19.13 -13.79
N PRO A 359 -0.12 -19.44 -14.65
CA PRO A 359 0.19 -20.81 -15.01
C PRO A 359 0.79 -21.57 -13.81
N ASN A 360 1.01 -22.87 -13.99
CA ASN A 360 1.79 -23.64 -13.02
C ASN A 360 3.27 -23.28 -13.22
N GLY A 361 3.93 -22.84 -12.16
CA GLY A 361 5.33 -22.43 -12.18
C GLY A 361 5.61 -21.34 -11.16
N ASP A 362 6.89 -21.21 -10.80
CA ASP A 362 7.34 -20.19 -9.87
C ASP A 362 7.16 -18.80 -10.49
N PHE A 363 6.93 -17.81 -9.64
CA PHE A 363 6.56 -16.47 -10.10
C PHE A 363 7.11 -15.40 -9.19
N ASP A 364 7.39 -14.24 -9.74
CA ASP A 364 7.79 -13.08 -8.98
C ASP A 364 6.57 -12.22 -8.63
N ILE A 365 6.58 -11.66 -7.43
CA ILE A 365 5.63 -10.65 -6.99
C ILE A 365 6.37 -9.40 -6.53
N TRP A 366 5.76 -8.27 -6.81
CA TRP A 366 6.04 -7.01 -6.17
C TRP A 366 4.96 -6.72 -5.13
N CYS A 367 5.34 -6.34 -3.92
CA CYS A 367 4.45 -5.91 -2.85
C CYS A 367 4.84 -4.53 -2.35
N GLY A 368 3.88 -3.62 -2.21
CA GLY A 368 4.16 -2.33 -1.62
C GLY A 368 2.95 -1.45 -1.37
N GLY A 369 3.19 -0.35 -0.68
CA GLY A 369 2.16 0.61 -0.31
C GLY A 369 2.70 1.69 0.61
N ILE A 370 1.78 2.45 1.21
CA ILE A 370 2.09 3.56 2.09
C ILE A 370 1.36 3.45 3.42
N GLU A 371 2.01 3.96 4.46
CA GLU A 371 1.47 4.10 5.80
C GLU A 371 1.13 5.57 6.05
N TRP A 372 -0.08 5.81 6.57
CA TRP A 372 -0.54 7.15 6.94
C TRP A 372 -0.81 7.21 8.44
N ASN A 373 -0.64 8.41 9.00
CA ASN A 373 -1.11 8.70 10.34
C ASN A 373 -2.62 8.91 10.34
N VAL A 374 -3.22 8.77 11.52
CA VAL A 374 -4.67 8.92 11.75
C VAL A 374 -5.19 10.31 11.36
N ASN A 375 -4.29 11.30 11.26
CA ASN A 375 -4.58 12.69 10.90
C ASN A 375 -4.30 13.01 9.41
N GLY A 376 -4.15 11.99 8.55
CA GLY A 376 -3.97 12.18 7.11
C GLY A 376 -2.61 12.77 6.74
N GLY A 377 -1.51 12.33 7.37
CA GLY A 377 -0.13 12.62 6.95
C GLY A 377 0.62 11.35 6.57
N TYR A 378 1.45 11.43 5.52
CA TYR A 378 2.37 10.38 5.12
C TYR A 378 3.34 10.04 6.28
N ILE A 379 3.45 8.76 6.65
CA ILE A 379 4.42 8.28 7.64
C ILE A 379 5.59 7.64 6.93
N ASN A 380 5.31 6.60 6.13
CA ASN A 380 6.33 5.75 5.53
C ASN A 380 5.77 5.04 4.29
N SER A 381 6.64 4.40 3.52
CA SER A 381 6.29 3.43 2.49
C SER A 381 6.99 2.10 2.74
N ALA A 382 6.36 1.01 2.33
CA ALA A 382 6.99 -0.31 2.32
C ALA A 382 6.99 -0.87 0.90
N GLU A 383 8.07 -1.57 0.54
CA GLU A 383 8.26 -2.21 -0.76
C GLU A 383 9.10 -3.46 -0.60
N SER A 384 8.76 -4.52 -1.34
CA SER A 384 9.57 -5.73 -1.43
C SER A 384 9.25 -6.50 -2.71
N VAL A 385 10.23 -7.24 -3.21
CA VAL A 385 10.07 -8.17 -4.33
C VAL A 385 10.42 -9.58 -3.85
N TYR A 386 9.62 -10.56 -4.25
CA TYR A 386 9.77 -11.95 -3.84
C TYR A 386 9.59 -12.88 -5.03
N THR A 387 10.46 -13.88 -5.15
CA THR A 387 10.22 -15.07 -5.95
C THR A 387 9.47 -16.09 -5.11
N ILE A 388 8.35 -16.58 -5.63
CA ILE A 388 7.41 -17.45 -4.94
C ILE A 388 7.36 -18.82 -5.64
N SER A 389 7.59 -19.87 -4.87
CA SER A 389 7.41 -21.25 -5.30
C SER A 389 5.96 -21.51 -5.67
N SER A 390 5.71 -22.14 -6.82
CA SER A 390 4.37 -22.56 -7.26
C SER A 390 3.63 -23.41 -6.24
N LYS A 391 4.36 -24.12 -5.35
CA LYS A 391 3.80 -24.89 -4.24
C LYS A 391 2.99 -24.03 -3.27
N MET A 392 3.29 -22.73 -3.14
CA MET A 392 2.50 -21.77 -2.36
C MET A 392 1.12 -21.44 -2.96
N LEU A 393 0.83 -21.91 -4.18
CA LEU A 393 -0.53 -21.81 -4.74
C LEU A 393 -1.46 -22.90 -4.22
N THR A 394 -0.93 -23.94 -3.56
CA THR A 394 -1.69 -25.01 -2.88
C THR A 394 -1.97 -24.65 -1.42
N GLU A 395 -3.01 -25.22 -0.81
CA GLU A 395 -3.32 -24.97 0.60
C GLU A 395 -2.22 -25.51 1.51
N GLU A 396 -1.74 -26.72 1.24
CA GLU A 396 -0.75 -27.42 2.03
C GLU A 396 0.61 -26.69 2.02
N GLY A 397 1.05 -26.22 0.85
CA GLY A 397 2.26 -25.41 0.74
C GLY A 397 2.16 -24.09 1.50
N ARG A 398 1.00 -23.42 1.48
CA ARG A 398 0.77 -22.21 2.27
C ARG A 398 0.76 -22.47 3.76
N LEU A 399 0.09 -23.53 4.21
CA LEU A 399 0.04 -23.93 5.62
C LEU A 399 1.43 -24.25 6.16
N LEU A 400 2.25 -24.97 5.39
CA LEU A 400 3.64 -25.24 5.74
C LEU A 400 4.46 -23.95 5.93
N TYR A 401 4.33 -23.01 5.00
CA TYR A 401 5.00 -21.71 5.10
C TYR A 401 4.49 -20.92 6.32
N GLU A 402 3.17 -20.88 6.51
CA GLU A 402 2.54 -20.19 7.63
C GLU A 402 2.99 -20.76 8.98
N ASP A 403 3.03 -22.08 9.13
CA ASP A 403 3.53 -22.75 10.33
C ASP A 403 5.00 -22.42 10.60
N SER A 404 5.82 -22.40 9.55
CA SER A 404 7.24 -22.05 9.66
C SER A 404 7.44 -20.58 10.07
N VAL A 405 6.59 -19.66 9.61
CA VAL A 405 6.56 -18.27 10.09
C VAL A 405 6.07 -18.20 11.54
N ARG A 406 5.04 -18.98 11.89
CA ARG A 406 4.47 -19.05 13.24
C ARG A 406 5.51 -19.50 14.27
N ASP A 407 6.37 -20.46 13.94
CA ASP A 407 7.49 -20.88 14.79
C ASP A 407 8.42 -19.70 15.11
N ALA A 408 8.74 -18.86 14.11
CA ALA A 408 9.54 -17.66 14.30
C ALA A 408 8.84 -16.62 15.19
N GLU A 409 7.52 -16.47 15.07
CA GLU A 409 6.73 -15.56 15.91
C GLU A 409 6.66 -16.02 17.37
N VAL A 410 6.45 -17.33 17.59
CA VAL A 410 6.45 -17.92 18.93
C VAL A 410 7.80 -17.68 19.61
N LEU A 411 8.89 -17.91 18.90
CA LEU A 411 10.23 -17.69 19.45
C LEU A 411 10.52 -16.20 19.68
N SER A 412 10.08 -15.30 18.80
CA SER A 412 10.17 -13.85 19.03
C SER A 412 9.49 -13.42 20.33
N LYS A 413 8.30 -13.96 20.63
CA LYS A 413 7.57 -13.69 21.89
C LYS A 413 8.35 -14.23 23.10
N LYS A 414 8.95 -15.42 22.99
CA LYS A 414 9.81 -15.99 24.04
C LYS A 414 11.04 -15.12 24.32
N VAL A 415 11.70 -14.61 23.28
CA VAL A 415 12.84 -13.70 23.41
C VAL A 415 12.44 -12.42 24.15
N GLY A 416 11.28 -11.83 23.81
CA GLY A 416 10.74 -10.67 24.55
C GLY A 416 10.58 -10.96 26.05
N ARG A 417 9.87 -12.04 26.39
CA ARG A 417 9.65 -12.47 27.79
C ARG A 417 10.94 -12.79 28.54
N ALA A 418 11.97 -13.31 27.86
CA ALA A 418 13.27 -13.60 28.44
C ALA A 418 14.05 -12.32 28.77
N VAL A 419 13.98 -11.29 27.92
CA VAL A 419 14.60 -9.98 28.20
C VAL A 419 13.85 -9.25 29.31
N GLU A 420 12.53 -9.40 29.39
CA GLU A 420 11.74 -8.89 30.51
C GLU A 420 12.17 -9.54 31.84
N GLU A 421 12.41 -10.85 31.84
CA GLU A 421 12.93 -11.58 33.01
C GLU A 421 14.30 -11.07 33.45
N TYR A 422 15.21 -10.86 32.49
CA TYR A 422 16.49 -10.22 32.76
C TYR A 422 16.28 -8.83 33.38
N ARG A 423 15.38 -8.01 32.82
CA ARG A 423 15.13 -6.64 33.28
C ARG A 423 14.60 -6.62 34.72
N LYS A 424 13.69 -7.51 35.11
CA LYS A 424 13.17 -7.62 36.50
C LYS A 424 14.28 -7.82 37.53
N ASN A 425 15.32 -8.57 37.17
CA ASN A 425 16.43 -8.86 38.07
C ASN A 425 17.48 -7.73 38.14
N ILE A 426 17.43 -6.77 37.22
CA ILE A 426 18.34 -5.60 37.16
C ILE A 426 17.68 -4.31 37.66
N ASP A 427 16.42 -4.09 37.31
CA ASP A 427 15.64 -2.92 37.69
C ASP A 427 14.56 -3.33 38.69
N GLY A 428 14.81 -3.08 39.98
CA GLY A 428 13.89 -3.45 41.07
C GLY A 428 12.55 -2.69 41.04
N PHE A 429 12.44 -1.64 40.21
CA PHE A 429 11.19 -0.89 40.02
C PHE A 429 10.49 -1.28 38.71
N TRP A 430 11.03 -2.24 37.96
CA TRP A 430 10.50 -2.61 36.64
C TRP A 430 9.00 -2.93 36.71
N GLU A 431 8.59 -3.79 37.65
CA GLU A 431 7.20 -4.22 37.79
C GLU A 431 6.26 -3.04 38.07
N ALA A 432 6.67 -2.09 38.90
CA ALA A 432 5.89 -0.88 39.14
C ALA A 432 5.81 0.04 37.90
N ARG A 433 6.84 0.06 37.04
CA ARG A 433 6.86 0.86 35.80
C ARG A 433 5.96 0.29 34.72
N VAL A 434 5.82 -1.04 34.65
CA VAL A 434 4.99 -1.73 33.65
C VAL A 434 3.62 -2.17 34.18
N ASP A 435 3.25 -1.75 35.40
CA ASP A 435 1.90 -1.93 35.95
C ASP A 435 0.94 -0.88 35.36
N PRO A 436 -0.05 -1.26 34.52
CA PRO A 436 -0.99 -0.31 33.93
C PRO A 436 -1.85 0.45 34.95
N LYS A 437 -2.01 -0.09 36.17
CA LYS A 437 -2.74 0.59 37.25
C LYS A 437 -1.93 1.73 37.86
N LYS A 438 -0.60 1.66 37.78
CA LYS A 438 0.32 2.64 38.39
C LYS A 438 0.94 3.60 37.36
N ASN A 439 1.07 3.17 36.11
CA ASN A 439 1.71 3.97 35.07
C ASN A 439 0.93 3.92 33.75
N LYS A 440 0.47 5.08 33.29
CA LYS A 440 -0.27 5.23 32.02
C LYS A 440 0.57 4.85 30.79
N ASP A 441 1.90 4.90 30.90
CA ASP A 441 2.83 4.54 29.82
C ASP A 441 3.40 3.11 29.96
N ALA A 442 2.89 2.29 30.89
CA ALA A 442 3.34 0.92 31.14
C ALA A 442 3.53 0.09 29.85
N PHE A 443 2.50 0.06 29.00
CA PHE A 443 2.53 -0.66 27.72
C PHE A 443 3.60 -0.14 26.76
N LYS A 444 3.85 1.18 26.71
CA LYS A 444 4.87 1.76 25.84
C LYS A 444 6.27 1.38 26.31
N ILE A 445 6.49 1.34 27.63
CA ILE A 445 7.78 0.97 28.23
C ILE A 445 8.06 -0.51 27.98
N GLU A 446 7.09 -1.39 28.24
CA GLU A 446 7.20 -2.82 27.96
C GLU A 446 7.45 -3.08 26.47
N TYR A 447 6.66 -2.46 25.59
CA TYR A 447 6.83 -2.54 24.15
C TYR A 447 8.21 -2.07 23.71
N ALA A 448 8.73 -0.96 24.24
CA ALA A 448 10.05 -0.44 23.89
C ALA A 448 11.17 -1.42 24.26
N LEU A 449 11.06 -2.09 25.43
CA LEU A 449 12.01 -3.12 25.83
C LEU A 449 11.98 -4.31 24.85
N HIS A 450 10.78 -4.83 24.56
CA HIS A 450 10.62 -5.94 23.63
C HIS A 450 11.05 -5.58 22.21
N ALA A 451 10.73 -4.38 21.73
CA ALA A 451 11.08 -3.91 20.39
C ALA A 451 12.60 -3.85 20.18
N LYS A 452 13.38 -3.48 21.21
CA LYS A 452 14.85 -3.42 21.10
C LYS A 452 15.45 -4.78 20.75
N VAL A 453 15.02 -5.85 21.43
CA VAL A 453 15.55 -7.21 21.20
C VAL A 453 14.90 -7.88 20.00
N THR A 454 13.59 -7.71 19.81
CA THR A 454 12.87 -8.37 18.72
C THR A 454 13.28 -7.81 17.35
N ARG A 455 13.68 -6.54 17.25
CA ARG A 455 14.31 -6.01 16.03
C ARG A 455 15.57 -6.78 15.66
N ALA A 456 16.50 -6.97 16.59
CA ALA A 456 17.72 -7.73 16.33
C ALA A 456 17.43 -9.18 15.92
N TYR A 457 16.47 -9.82 16.60
CA TYR A 457 15.99 -11.16 16.24
C TYR A 457 15.43 -11.21 14.82
N TRP A 458 14.46 -10.36 14.48
CA TRP A 458 13.82 -10.37 13.17
C TRP A 458 14.80 -10.01 12.04
N THR A 459 15.74 -9.09 12.27
CA THR A 459 16.81 -8.80 11.31
C THR A 459 17.69 -10.03 11.06
N ALA A 460 17.98 -10.84 12.09
CA ALA A 460 18.75 -12.07 11.91
C ALA A 460 17.93 -13.16 11.19
N VAL A 461 16.65 -13.29 11.51
CA VAL A 461 15.72 -14.24 10.84
C VAL A 461 15.54 -13.88 9.36
N GLU A 462 15.40 -12.60 9.04
CA GLU A 462 15.20 -12.14 7.66
C GLU A 462 16.38 -12.49 6.74
N LYS A 463 17.61 -12.47 7.26
CA LYS A 463 18.81 -12.94 6.54
C LYS A 463 18.76 -14.43 6.18
N GLN A 464 17.91 -15.21 6.87
CA GLN A 464 17.76 -16.65 6.71
C GLN A 464 16.47 -17.03 5.97
N ARG A 465 15.77 -16.06 5.35
CA ARG A 465 14.48 -16.28 4.68
C ARG A 465 14.54 -17.33 3.56
N TYR A 466 15.69 -17.52 2.91
CA TYR A 466 15.88 -18.56 1.89
C TYR A 466 15.61 -19.98 2.44
N LEU A 467 15.79 -20.20 3.75
CA LEU A 467 15.47 -21.48 4.39
C LEU A 467 13.96 -21.74 4.45
N LEU A 468 13.12 -20.70 4.54
CA LEU A 468 11.66 -20.86 4.44
C LEU A 468 11.26 -21.32 3.04
N THR A 469 11.87 -20.73 2.02
CA THR A 469 11.69 -21.16 0.63
C THR A 469 12.13 -22.61 0.46
N ALA A 470 13.28 -22.99 1.02
CA ALA A 470 13.76 -24.38 0.99
C ALA A 470 12.78 -25.37 1.67
N CYS A 471 12.14 -25.00 2.78
CA CYS A 471 11.09 -25.83 3.39
C CYS A 471 9.93 -26.07 2.43
N VAL A 472 9.44 -25.01 1.77
CA VAL A 472 8.36 -25.11 0.79
C VAL A 472 8.77 -25.93 -0.43
N ASP A 473 9.98 -25.70 -0.95
CA ASP A 473 10.48 -26.43 -2.12
C ASP A 473 10.72 -27.91 -1.83
N ALA A 474 11.03 -28.28 -0.57
CA ALA A 474 11.13 -29.65 -0.13
C ALA A 474 9.77 -30.32 0.17
N PHE A 475 8.65 -29.58 0.12
CA PHE A 475 7.32 -30.14 0.36
C PHE A 475 7.00 -31.28 -0.62
N GLY A 476 6.54 -32.42 -0.06
CA GLY A 476 6.26 -33.65 -0.82
C GLY A 476 7.49 -34.50 -1.12
N THR A 477 8.64 -34.23 -0.50
CA THR A 477 9.89 -34.98 -0.67
C THR A 477 10.47 -35.40 0.67
N ASP A 478 11.40 -36.37 0.67
CA ASP A 478 12.13 -36.81 1.86
C ASP A 478 13.02 -35.70 2.48
N GLY A 479 13.25 -34.61 1.74
CA GLY A 479 14.05 -33.46 2.18
C GLY A 479 13.32 -32.49 3.11
N LEU A 480 12.01 -32.64 3.32
CA LEU A 480 11.22 -31.67 4.10
C LEU A 480 11.67 -31.57 5.56
N GLU A 481 11.80 -32.71 6.24
CA GLU A 481 12.14 -32.73 7.66
C GLU A 481 13.56 -32.19 7.93
N PRO A 482 14.59 -32.58 7.15
CA PRO A 482 15.89 -31.91 7.19
C PRO A 482 15.81 -30.39 7.01
N ALA A 483 15.02 -29.90 6.04
CA ALA A 483 14.87 -28.46 5.80
C ALA A 483 14.25 -27.73 7.01
N ARG A 484 13.19 -28.30 7.61
CA ARG A 484 12.56 -27.76 8.83
C ARG A 484 13.52 -27.72 10.01
N GLN A 485 14.36 -28.74 10.18
CA GLN A 485 15.38 -28.75 11.22
C GLN A 485 16.43 -27.65 11.03
N VAL A 486 16.87 -27.40 9.80
CA VAL A 486 17.80 -26.31 9.48
C VAL A 486 17.16 -24.95 9.78
N TRP A 487 15.90 -24.75 9.38
CA TRP A 487 15.14 -23.54 9.73
C TRP A 487 15.03 -23.34 11.24
N GLY A 488 14.61 -24.39 11.97
CA GLY A 488 14.50 -24.35 13.43
C GLY A 488 15.83 -24.03 14.12
N LYS A 489 16.94 -24.60 13.66
CA LYS A 489 18.29 -24.27 14.17
C LYS A 489 18.66 -22.81 13.92
N ALA A 490 18.35 -22.27 12.74
CA ALA A 490 18.59 -20.87 12.41
C ALA A 490 17.78 -19.92 13.31
N LEU A 491 16.51 -20.24 13.59
CA LEU A 491 15.67 -19.48 14.52
C LEU A 491 16.24 -19.46 15.93
N HIS A 492 16.60 -20.64 16.47
CA HIS A 492 17.20 -20.72 17.81
C HIS A 492 18.52 -19.96 17.90
N LYS A 493 19.37 -20.01 16.85
CA LYS A 493 20.59 -19.21 16.80
C LYS A 493 20.28 -17.71 16.83
N ALA A 494 19.36 -17.24 15.98
CA ALA A 494 18.94 -15.84 15.96
C ALA A 494 18.41 -15.36 17.33
N ALA A 495 17.65 -16.22 18.03
CA ALA A 495 17.15 -15.92 19.37
C ALA A 495 18.27 -15.82 20.42
N ARG A 496 19.24 -16.74 20.40
CA ARG A 496 20.44 -16.70 21.28
C ARG A 496 21.23 -15.42 21.06
N ASP A 497 21.53 -15.11 19.80
CA ASP A 497 22.34 -13.95 19.43
C ASP A 497 21.64 -12.65 19.86
N ALA A 498 20.34 -12.51 19.57
CA ALA A 498 19.57 -11.34 19.95
C ALA A 498 19.49 -11.15 21.48
N TYR A 499 19.27 -12.24 22.23
CA TYR A 499 19.24 -12.19 23.69
C TYR A 499 20.61 -11.82 24.27
N THR A 500 21.69 -12.41 23.74
CA THR A 500 23.07 -12.14 24.17
C THR A 500 23.46 -10.69 23.96
N VAL A 501 23.08 -10.10 22.82
CA VAL A 501 23.34 -8.68 22.53
C VAL A 501 22.50 -7.74 23.41
N ALA A 502 21.28 -8.14 23.78
CA ALA A 502 20.38 -7.29 24.56
C ALA A 502 20.68 -7.30 26.07
N CYS A 503 21.25 -8.38 26.59
CA CYS A 503 21.43 -8.63 28.01
C CYS A 503 22.93 -8.69 28.36
N GLY A 504 23.43 -7.65 29.04
CA GLY A 504 24.82 -7.59 29.52
C GLY A 504 25.16 -8.67 30.54
N GLN A 505 26.45 -8.96 30.68
CA GLN A 505 26.98 -10.04 31.53
C GLN A 505 28.25 -9.60 32.29
N GLU A 506 28.44 -8.30 32.50
CA GLU A 506 29.68 -7.72 33.03
C GLU A 506 29.78 -7.79 34.57
N THR A 507 28.64 -7.87 35.27
CA THR A 507 28.57 -7.91 36.74
C THR A 507 27.92 -9.20 37.25
N PRO A 508 28.20 -9.64 38.49
CA PRO A 508 27.55 -10.83 39.06
C PRO A 508 26.01 -10.79 39.02
N ARG A 509 25.44 -9.60 39.26
CA ARG A 509 23.99 -9.36 39.17
C ARG A 509 23.47 -9.59 37.75
N GLN A 510 24.20 -9.10 36.75
CA GLN A 510 23.89 -9.29 35.33
C GLN A 510 24.03 -10.75 34.89
N ILE A 511 25.09 -11.45 35.31
CA ILE A 511 25.30 -12.87 35.01
C ILE A 511 24.12 -13.71 35.57
N ARG A 512 23.70 -13.45 36.81
CA ARG A 512 22.53 -14.13 37.40
C ARG A 512 21.24 -13.82 36.64
N ALA A 513 20.98 -12.55 36.33
CA ALA A 513 19.80 -12.13 35.57
C ALA A 513 19.78 -12.77 34.17
N PHE A 514 20.96 -12.87 33.53
CA PHE A 514 21.14 -13.50 32.23
C PHE A 514 20.79 -14.97 32.28
N ALA A 515 21.30 -15.72 33.25
CA ALA A 515 20.98 -17.14 33.41
C ALA A 515 19.47 -17.39 33.62
N LEU A 516 18.78 -16.53 34.38
CA LEU A 516 17.34 -16.63 34.62
C LEU A 516 16.52 -16.40 33.35
N GLY A 517 16.84 -15.35 32.59
CA GLY A 517 16.16 -15.11 31.31
C GLY A 517 16.52 -16.16 30.26
N TRP A 518 17.77 -16.66 30.24
CA TRP A 518 18.20 -17.75 29.35
C TRP A 518 17.40 -19.03 29.60
N LYS A 519 17.18 -19.38 30.87
CA LYS A 519 16.31 -20.50 31.25
C LYS A 519 14.89 -20.29 30.71
N LYS A 520 14.34 -19.08 30.77
CA LYS A 520 13.00 -18.79 30.22
C LYS A 520 12.93 -18.90 28.70
N LEU A 521 14.04 -18.64 28.00
CA LEU A 521 14.12 -18.73 26.54
C LEU A 521 14.18 -20.18 26.04
N PHE A 522 14.96 -21.04 26.71
CA PHE A 522 15.23 -22.43 26.28
C PHE A 522 14.72 -23.51 27.24
N ALA A 523 13.89 -23.18 28.22
CA ALA A 523 13.25 -24.20 29.05
C ALA A 523 12.50 -25.18 28.14
N GLU A 524 12.89 -26.45 28.23
CA GLU A 524 12.12 -27.54 27.68
C GLU A 524 10.74 -27.51 28.34
N LYS A 525 9.67 -27.64 27.53
CA LYS A 525 8.37 -27.98 28.10
C LYS A 525 8.59 -29.31 28.82
N LYS A 526 8.48 -29.34 30.15
CA LYS A 526 8.19 -30.61 30.82
C LYS A 526 6.97 -31.20 30.12
N ALA A 527 7.04 -32.45 29.71
CA ALA A 527 5.86 -33.20 29.30
C ALA A 527 4.89 -33.11 30.48
N VAL A 528 3.88 -32.26 30.35
CA VAL A 528 2.73 -32.25 31.25
C VAL A 528 1.80 -33.29 30.66
N ASP A 529 1.46 -34.25 31.51
CA ASP A 529 0.52 -35.32 31.22
C ASP A 529 -0.69 -34.80 30.44
N VAL A 530 -1.01 -35.54 29.39
CA VAL A 530 -2.29 -35.46 28.69
C VAL A 530 -3.35 -35.92 29.70
N ASN A 531 -3.89 -34.99 30.47
CA ASN A 531 -5.21 -35.03 31.12
C ASN A 531 -5.33 -33.80 32.03
N GLU A 532 -5.99 -32.74 31.55
CA GLU A 532 -6.66 -31.64 32.27
C GLU A 532 -6.56 -30.31 31.50
N GLU A 533 -7.08 -30.26 30.27
CA GLU A 533 -7.56 -29.00 29.66
C GLU A 533 -8.79 -29.32 28.78
N GLN A 534 -9.73 -30.06 29.36
CA GLN A 534 -11.15 -30.02 29.00
C GLN A 534 -11.90 -29.57 30.24
N ASN A 535 -11.90 -28.26 30.50
CA ASN A 535 -12.91 -27.50 31.24
C ASN A 535 -12.31 -26.18 31.70
N THR A 536 -12.52 -25.13 30.90
CA THR A 536 -13.02 -23.84 31.36
C THR A 536 -13.36 -23.02 30.12
N ASP A 537 -14.47 -23.38 29.50
CA ASP A 537 -15.34 -22.42 28.84
C ASP A 537 -16.16 -21.76 29.96
N GLY A 538 -16.14 -20.43 30.08
CA GLY A 538 -16.97 -19.74 31.07
C GLY A 538 -16.48 -18.35 31.50
N GLY A 539 -17.06 -17.32 30.88
CA GLY A 539 -17.44 -16.06 31.54
C GLY A 539 -16.33 -15.04 31.85
N GLU A 540 -16.37 -13.88 31.20
CA GLU A 540 -16.93 -12.64 31.77
C GLU A 540 -16.76 -11.46 30.79
N GLU A 541 -17.67 -10.50 30.94
CA GLU A 541 -18.24 -9.53 29.98
C GLU A 541 -17.31 -8.54 29.27
#